data_AF-A0A3B9PV50-F1
#
_entry.id   AF-A0A3B9PV50-F1
#
_cell.length_a   1.000
_cell.length_b   1.000
_cell.length_c   1.000
_cell.angle_alpha   90.00
_cell.angle_beta   90.00
_cell.angle_gamma   90.00
#
_symmetry.space_group_name_H-M   'P 1'
#
loop_
_entity.id
_entity.type
_entity.pdbx_description
1 polymer ?
#
loop_
_entity_poly.entity_id
_entity_poly.type
_entity_poly.pdbx_seq_one_letter_code
_entity_poly.pdbx_strand_id
1 'polypeptide(L)'
;MSNTPTKAYDNKDFLNGQNARSIRVLCELVEPEVRLSNHGVENTIVFFGSARPKPSGIAKAEYEDFSSQLNTVKNRTDEQIAEMKKLEAIVRLSQYYDHAVELSKKLTKWSKSNPPDQKYLICSGGGPGMMEAANKGAKEADGRSIALGISLPFEQGVNSFADPALSFEFHYFFLRKFYFLYHAKAIVVFPGGFGTMDELFETLTLAQTNKLHKKMPVFLYGKEFWEGLIQFDHFLEWGVISPGDLDLFQIVNNVDDAFTQITSALSSKQNDAK
;
A
#
# COMPACT_ATOMS: atom_id res chain seq x y z
N MET A 1 -20.73 15.64 43.21
CA MET A 1 -19.93 14.75 42.35
C MET A 1 -20.67 13.44 42.23
N SER A 2 -20.79 12.88 41.02
CA SER A 2 -21.40 11.55 40.82
C SER A 2 -20.66 10.52 41.67
N ASN A 3 -21.39 9.79 42.52
CA ASN A 3 -20.83 8.72 43.38
C ASN A 3 -20.79 7.36 42.66
N THR A 4 -20.98 7.35 41.34
CA THR A 4 -21.00 6.13 40.56
C THR A 4 -19.58 5.77 40.13
N PRO A 5 -19.06 4.58 40.46
CA PRO A 5 -17.74 4.17 40.03
C PRO A 5 -17.66 4.07 38.50
N THR A 6 -16.57 4.56 37.91
CA THR A 6 -16.31 4.42 36.47
C THR A 6 -16.06 2.96 36.13
N LYS A 7 -16.74 2.44 35.11
CA LYS A 7 -16.50 1.08 34.62
C LYS A 7 -15.09 0.98 34.03
N ALA A 8 -14.45 -0.18 34.15
CA ALA A 8 -13.07 -0.35 33.69
C ALA A 8 -12.89 -0.06 32.18
N TYR A 9 -13.86 -0.44 31.35
CA TYR A 9 -13.85 -0.17 29.91
C TYR A 9 -14.20 1.28 29.52
N ASP A 10 -14.63 2.11 30.48
CA ASP A 10 -14.84 3.55 30.30
C ASP A 10 -13.68 4.37 30.91
N ASN A 11 -12.75 3.73 31.63
CA ASN A 11 -11.61 4.39 32.27
C ASN A 11 -10.48 4.62 31.25
N LYS A 12 -10.43 5.82 30.69
CA LYS A 12 -9.41 6.21 29.69
C LYS A 12 -7.98 6.24 30.25
N ASP A 13 -7.79 6.55 31.53
CA ASP A 13 -6.45 6.56 32.14
C ASP A 13 -5.87 5.15 32.19
N PHE A 14 -6.71 4.17 32.55
CA PHE A 14 -6.35 2.75 32.47
C PHE A 14 -6.12 2.33 31.02
N LEU A 15 -7.08 2.61 30.13
CA LEU A 15 -7.04 2.16 28.73
C LEU A 15 -5.90 2.77 27.93
N ASN A 16 -5.39 3.95 28.28
CA ASN A 16 -4.22 4.56 27.64
C ASN A 16 -2.91 4.22 28.36
N GLY A 17 -2.98 3.67 29.58
CA GLY A 17 -1.82 3.26 30.36
C GLY A 17 -1.12 1.99 29.86
N GLN A 18 0.06 1.70 30.42
CA GLN A 18 0.87 0.54 30.02
C GLN A 18 0.16 -0.80 30.30
N ASN A 19 -0.59 -0.90 31.39
CA ASN A 19 -1.26 -2.13 31.83
C ASN A 19 -2.39 -2.58 30.89
N ALA A 20 -2.96 -1.67 30.09
CA ALA A 20 -4.00 -2.00 29.11
C ALA A 20 -3.45 -2.27 27.70
N ARG A 21 -2.12 -2.37 27.52
CA ARG A 21 -1.52 -2.57 26.18
C ARG A 21 -2.07 -3.80 25.47
N SER A 22 -2.16 -4.94 26.15
CA SER A 22 -2.72 -6.18 25.58
C SER A 22 -4.18 -6.02 25.17
N ILE A 23 -4.96 -5.24 25.91
CA ILE A 23 -6.37 -4.94 25.61
C ILE A 23 -6.43 -4.09 24.33
N ARG A 24 -5.62 -3.04 24.20
CA ARG A 24 -5.57 -2.21 22.98
C ARG A 24 -5.13 -3.02 21.75
N VAL A 25 -4.15 -3.90 21.91
CA VAL A 25 -3.74 -4.84 20.85
C VAL A 25 -4.91 -5.73 20.44
N LEU A 26 -5.67 -6.27 21.41
CA LEU A 26 -6.84 -7.08 21.10
C LEU A 26 -7.95 -6.27 20.40
N CYS A 27 -8.15 -5.00 20.78
CA CYS A 27 -9.09 -4.12 20.09
C CYS A 27 -8.69 -3.91 18.63
N GLU A 28 -7.43 -3.59 18.35
CA GLU A 28 -6.92 -3.43 16.98
C GLU A 28 -6.84 -4.76 16.21
N LEU A 29 -6.92 -5.92 16.88
CA LEU A 29 -7.01 -7.23 16.24
C LEU A 29 -8.46 -7.66 15.94
N VAL A 30 -9.46 -7.11 16.62
CA VAL A 30 -10.85 -7.58 16.54
C VAL A 30 -11.76 -6.58 15.86
N GLU A 31 -11.68 -5.29 16.23
CA GLU A 31 -12.55 -4.27 15.66
C GLU A 31 -12.41 -4.17 14.13
N PRO A 32 -11.20 -4.21 13.54
CA PRO A 32 -11.10 -4.06 12.11
C PRO A 32 -11.77 -5.20 11.36
N GLU A 33 -11.64 -6.44 11.83
CA GLU A 33 -12.30 -7.61 11.25
C GLU A 33 -13.83 -7.48 11.32
N VAL A 34 -14.37 -7.12 12.49
CA VAL A 34 -15.82 -6.93 12.66
C VAL A 34 -16.33 -5.88 11.69
N ARG A 35 -15.60 -4.76 11.54
CA ARG A 35 -16.01 -3.67 10.65
C ARG A 35 -15.90 -4.05 9.18
N LEU A 36 -14.84 -4.74 8.77
CA LEU A 36 -14.68 -5.26 7.41
C LEU A 36 -15.79 -6.25 7.06
N SER A 37 -16.08 -7.18 7.97
CA SER A 37 -17.16 -8.18 7.83
C SER A 37 -18.54 -7.53 7.71
N ASN A 38 -18.86 -6.54 8.54
CA ASN A 38 -20.13 -5.79 8.46
C ASN A 38 -20.32 -5.05 7.13
N HIS A 39 -19.23 -4.77 6.42
CA HIS A 39 -19.24 -4.15 5.09
C HIS A 39 -19.07 -5.15 3.94
N GLY A 40 -19.06 -6.45 4.23
CA GLY A 40 -18.93 -7.52 3.24
C GLY A 40 -17.56 -7.54 2.55
N VAL A 41 -16.50 -7.13 3.25
CA VAL A 41 -15.14 -7.16 2.70
C VAL A 41 -14.51 -8.53 2.93
N GLU A 42 -14.32 -9.29 1.85
CA GLU A 42 -13.69 -10.61 1.92
C GLU A 42 -12.33 -10.67 1.24
N ASN A 43 -12.18 -9.91 0.15
CA ASN A 43 -11.02 -9.98 -0.73
C ASN A 43 -10.48 -8.57 -1.00
N THR A 44 -9.16 -8.42 -0.92
CA THR A 44 -8.48 -7.16 -1.24
C THR A 44 -7.37 -7.35 -2.26
N ILE A 45 -7.08 -6.29 -3.01
CA ILE A 45 -5.85 -6.15 -3.77
C ILE A 45 -5.07 -5.01 -3.09
N VAL A 46 -3.92 -5.34 -2.53
CA VAL A 46 -3.14 -4.39 -1.72
C VAL A 46 -2.15 -3.65 -2.60
N PHE A 47 -2.06 -2.35 -2.39
CA PHE A 47 -1.11 -1.47 -3.05
C PHE A 47 -0.11 -0.94 -2.02
N PHE A 48 1.17 -1.20 -2.26
CA PHE A 48 2.28 -0.61 -1.53
C PHE A 48 3.07 0.34 -2.42
N GLY A 49 3.73 1.33 -1.83
CA GLY A 49 4.63 2.22 -2.55
C GLY A 49 5.00 3.46 -1.75
N SER A 50 5.80 4.34 -2.37
CA SER A 50 6.28 5.57 -1.74
C SER A 50 5.14 6.53 -1.36
N ALA A 51 5.28 7.19 -0.20
CA ALA A 51 4.41 8.28 0.23
C ALA A 51 4.76 9.64 -0.41
N ARG A 52 5.87 9.71 -1.17
CA ARG A 52 6.45 10.97 -1.69
C ARG A 52 5.95 11.48 -3.04
N PRO A 53 5.55 10.64 -4.02
CA PRO A 53 5.16 11.16 -5.33
C PRO A 53 3.83 11.90 -5.25
N LYS A 54 3.54 12.66 -6.30
CA LYS A 54 2.29 13.39 -6.49
C LYS A 54 1.84 13.19 -7.94
N PRO A 55 0.64 13.65 -8.36
CA PRO A 55 0.25 13.60 -9.76
C PRO A 55 1.33 14.19 -10.68
N SER A 56 1.65 13.53 -11.79
CA SER A 56 2.83 13.91 -12.59
C SER A 56 2.77 15.34 -13.14
N GLY A 57 1.58 15.84 -13.48
CA GLY A 57 1.37 17.22 -13.90
C GLY A 57 1.75 18.23 -12.81
N ILE A 58 1.43 17.94 -11.54
CA ILE A 58 1.77 18.81 -10.41
C ILE A 58 3.29 18.77 -10.17
N ALA A 59 3.90 17.58 -10.16
CA ALA A 59 5.34 17.44 -9.97
C ALA A 59 6.14 18.18 -11.05
N LYS A 60 5.71 18.09 -12.31
CA LYS A 60 6.35 18.80 -13.44
C LYS A 60 6.20 20.31 -13.31
N ALA A 61 5.00 20.79 -12.99
CA ALA A 61 4.76 22.22 -12.81
C ALA A 61 5.62 22.81 -11.68
N GLU A 62 5.75 22.12 -10.54
CA GLU A 62 6.61 22.56 -9.44
C GLU A 62 8.10 22.57 -9.83
N TYR A 63 8.57 21.56 -10.58
CA TYR A 63 9.94 21.53 -11.08
C TYR A 63 10.21 22.66 -12.08
N GLU A 64 9.28 22.92 -13.01
CA GLU A 64 9.38 23.98 -14.01
C GLU A 64 9.37 25.36 -13.35
N ASP A 65 8.47 25.60 -12.40
CA ASP A 65 8.40 26.85 -11.63
C ASP A 65 9.72 27.08 -10.88
N PHE A 66 10.20 26.09 -10.12
CA PHE A 66 11.46 26.21 -9.40
C PHE A 66 12.64 26.45 -10.34
N SER A 67 12.71 25.72 -11.47
CA SER A 67 13.78 25.86 -12.46
C SER A 67 13.79 27.25 -13.10
N SER A 68 12.62 27.85 -13.36
CA SER A 68 12.49 29.18 -13.96
C SER A 68 12.98 30.31 -13.05
N GLN A 69 12.94 30.10 -11.73
CA GLN A 69 13.38 31.07 -10.72
C GLN A 69 14.90 31.03 -10.48
N LEU A 70 15.61 30.04 -11.02
CA LEU A 70 17.05 29.90 -10.85
C LEU A 70 17.82 30.76 -11.88
N ASN A 71 18.79 31.54 -11.38
CA ASN A 71 19.79 32.20 -12.21
C ASN A 71 20.64 31.20 -13.01
N THR A 72 21.51 31.70 -13.90
CA THR A 72 22.44 30.88 -14.71
C THR A 72 23.13 29.78 -13.88
N VAL A 73 23.34 28.60 -14.49
CA VAL A 73 23.84 27.37 -13.85
C VAL A 73 25.08 27.58 -12.97
N LYS A 74 25.92 28.58 -13.28
CA LYS A 74 27.15 28.90 -12.53
C LYS A 74 26.94 29.54 -11.16
N ASN A 75 25.75 30.08 -10.85
CA ASN A 75 25.50 30.88 -9.64
C ASN A 75 24.47 30.24 -8.69
N ARG A 76 24.25 28.93 -8.77
CA ARG A 76 23.30 28.23 -7.90
C ARG A 76 23.93 27.89 -6.55
N THR A 77 23.19 28.05 -5.46
CA THR A 77 23.62 27.59 -4.14
C THR A 77 23.49 26.07 -4.02
N ASP A 78 24.17 25.48 -3.05
CA ASP A 78 24.08 24.03 -2.78
C ASP A 78 22.65 23.61 -2.42
N GLU A 79 21.90 24.46 -1.71
CA GLU A 79 20.48 24.23 -1.41
C GLU A 79 19.63 24.19 -2.68
N GLN A 80 19.87 25.09 -3.62
CA GLN A 80 19.16 25.12 -4.90
C GLN A 80 19.46 23.88 -5.74
N ILE A 81 20.72 23.43 -5.74
CA ILE A 81 21.12 22.20 -6.43
C ILE A 81 20.46 20.98 -5.79
N ALA A 82 20.43 20.91 -4.45
CA ALA A 82 19.80 19.81 -3.72
C ALA A 82 18.28 19.75 -3.96
N GLU A 83 17.59 20.90 -3.89
CA GLU A 83 16.14 20.95 -4.14
C GLU A 83 15.80 20.59 -5.59
N MET A 84 16.59 21.06 -6.57
CA MET A 84 16.39 20.69 -7.97
C MET A 84 16.51 19.18 -8.19
N LYS A 85 17.54 18.53 -7.63
CA LYS A 85 17.71 17.07 -7.70
C LYS A 85 16.54 16.33 -7.05
N LYS A 86 16.04 16.84 -5.93
CA LYS A 86 14.88 16.27 -5.23
C LYS A 86 13.61 16.38 -6.09
N LEU A 87 13.35 17.54 -6.69
CA LEU A 87 12.20 17.74 -7.57
C LEU A 87 12.29 16.85 -8.83
N GLU A 88 13.48 16.75 -9.44
CA GLU A 88 13.72 15.84 -10.57
C GLU A 88 13.44 14.38 -10.20
N ALA A 89 13.89 13.93 -9.03
CA ALA A 89 13.58 12.59 -8.52
C ALA A 89 12.06 12.39 -8.28
N ILE A 90 11.36 13.41 -7.77
CA ILE A 90 9.90 13.37 -7.59
C ILE A 90 9.20 13.30 -8.95
N VAL A 91 9.63 14.07 -9.96
CA VAL A 91 9.07 14.02 -11.32
C VAL A 91 9.20 12.61 -11.91
N ARG A 92 10.40 12.01 -11.82
CA ARG A 92 10.64 10.62 -12.28
C ARG A 92 9.74 9.62 -11.55
N LEU A 93 9.55 9.79 -10.24
CA LEU A 93 8.69 8.91 -9.46
C LEU A 93 7.19 9.11 -9.75
N SER A 94 6.78 10.33 -10.11
CA SER A 94 5.37 10.72 -10.25
C SER A 94 4.68 10.09 -11.46
N GLN A 95 5.42 9.60 -12.47
CA GLN A 95 4.81 8.78 -13.53
C GLN A 95 4.12 7.52 -12.96
N TYR A 96 4.70 6.94 -11.90
CA TYR A 96 4.15 5.74 -11.27
C TYR A 96 2.93 6.05 -10.40
N TYR A 97 2.76 7.30 -9.93
CA TYR A 97 1.52 7.73 -9.27
C TYR A 97 0.35 7.62 -10.25
N ASP A 98 0.50 8.17 -11.46
CA ASP A 98 -0.56 8.15 -12.47
C ASP A 98 -0.87 6.70 -12.92
N HIS A 99 0.17 5.86 -13.05
CA HIS A 99 -0.01 4.43 -13.32
C HIS A 99 -0.76 3.71 -12.19
N ALA A 100 -0.49 4.03 -10.92
CA ALA A 100 -1.19 3.44 -9.78
C ALA A 100 -2.68 3.85 -9.76
N VAL A 101 -3.00 5.11 -10.08
CA VAL A 101 -4.39 5.57 -10.26
C VAL A 101 -5.07 4.76 -11.36
N GLU A 102 -4.44 4.67 -12.53
CA GLU A 102 -5.01 4.00 -13.69
C GLU A 102 -5.23 2.50 -13.46
N LEU A 103 -4.24 1.81 -12.89
CA LEU A 103 -4.33 0.39 -12.57
C LEU A 103 -5.42 0.12 -11.54
N SER A 104 -5.47 0.90 -10.47
CA SER A 104 -6.50 0.78 -9.44
C SER A 104 -7.90 1.01 -10.02
N LYS A 105 -8.06 1.98 -10.91
CA LYS A 105 -9.32 2.26 -11.62
C LYS A 105 -9.76 1.08 -12.48
N LYS A 106 -8.84 0.49 -13.26
CA LYS A 106 -9.13 -0.69 -14.10
C LYS A 106 -9.52 -1.90 -13.25
N LEU A 107 -8.76 -2.21 -12.20
CA LEU A 107 -9.04 -3.32 -11.28
C LEU A 107 -10.38 -3.13 -10.57
N THR A 108 -10.71 -1.91 -10.15
CA THR A 108 -11.99 -1.61 -9.50
C THR A 108 -13.17 -1.82 -10.45
N LYS A 109 -13.07 -1.35 -11.70
CA LYS A 109 -14.11 -1.58 -12.73
C LYS A 109 -14.31 -3.06 -13.01
N TRP A 110 -13.21 -3.79 -13.22
CA TRP A 110 -13.25 -5.24 -13.42
C TRP A 110 -13.88 -5.96 -12.23
N SER A 111 -13.46 -5.63 -11.01
CA SER A 111 -14.01 -6.27 -9.83
C SER A 111 -15.49 -5.98 -9.62
N LYS A 112 -16.00 -4.81 -10.03
CA LYS A 112 -17.43 -4.48 -9.92
C LYS A 112 -18.30 -5.34 -10.84
N SER A 113 -17.75 -5.83 -11.95
CA SER A 113 -18.43 -6.78 -12.84
C SER A 113 -18.40 -8.23 -12.37
N ASN A 114 -17.62 -8.54 -11.33
CA ASN A 114 -17.51 -9.89 -10.80
C ASN A 114 -18.70 -10.26 -9.88
N PRO A 115 -18.98 -11.57 -9.72
CA PRO A 115 -19.87 -12.09 -8.69
C PRO A 115 -19.50 -11.63 -7.28
N PRO A 116 -20.45 -11.58 -6.31
CA PRO A 116 -20.21 -11.07 -4.96
C PRO A 116 -19.02 -11.69 -4.22
N ASP A 117 -18.85 -13.01 -4.31
CA ASP A 117 -17.75 -13.80 -3.70
C ASP A 117 -16.37 -13.54 -4.34
N GLN A 118 -16.37 -12.82 -5.47
CA GLN A 118 -15.20 -12.49 -6.28
C GLN A 118 -15.05 -10.98 -6.46
N LYS A 119 -15.64 -10.21 -5.54
CA LYS A 119 -15.37 -8.77 -5.44
C LYS A 119 -14.12 -8.55 -4.61
N TYR A 120 -13.26 -7.67 -5.12
CA TYR A 120 -11.99 -7.25 -4.58
C TYR A 120 -12.04 -5.75 -4.34
N LEU A 121 -11.70 -5.31 -3.14
CA LEU A 121 -11.49 -3.89 -2.85
C LEU A 121 -10.01 -3.54 -2.90
N ILE A 122 -9.72 -2.34 -3.39
CA ILE A 122 -8.38 -1.79 -3.31
C ILE A 122 -8.08 -1.45 -1.85
N CYS A 123 -6.94 -1.91 -1.35
CA CYS A 123 -6.45 -1.65 0.00
C CYS A 123 -5.09 -0.96 -0.07
N SER A 124 -4.88 0.09 0.71
CA SER A 124 -3.61 0.80 0.80
C SER A 124 -3.29 1.17 2.25
N GLY A 125 -2.10 1.70 2.49
CA GLY A 125 -1.72 2.25 3.79
C GLY A 125 -2.36 3.60 4.14
N GLY A 126 -3.17 4.19 3.26
CA GLY A 126 -3.93 5.41 3.54
C GLY A 126 -3.14 6.73 3.51
N GLY A 127 -1.80 6.70 3.48
CA GLY A 127 -0.99 7.92 3.38
C GLY A 127 -1.03 8.59 2.00
N PRO A 128 -0.18 9.62 1.77
CA PRO A 128 -0.04 10.28 0.47
C PRO A 128 0.68 9.39 -0.57
N GLY A 129 0.94 9.93 -1.76
CA GLY A 129 1.71 9.25 -2.80
C GLY A 129 1.01 8.03 -3.39
N MET A 130 1.70 6.89 -3.49
CA MET A 130 1.16 5.69 -4.13
C MET A 130 -0.08 5.13 -3.41
N MET A 131 -0.15 5.32 -2.08
CA MET A 131 -1.30 4.90 -1.29
C MET A 131 -2.54 5.73 -1.65
N GLU A 132 -2.38 7.05 -1.73
CA GLU A 132 -3.41 7.96 -2.23
C GLU A 132 -3.82 7.63 -3.66
N ALA A 133 -2.84 7.42 -4.56
CA ALA A 133 -3.09 7.06 -5.96
C ALA A 133 -3.98 5.82 -6.08
N ALA A 134 -3.69 4.78 -5.28
CA ALA A 134 -4.49 3.56 -5.24
C ALA A 134 -5.94 3.86 -4.79
N ASN A 135 -6.15 4.59 -3.70
CA ASN A 135 -7.51 4.92 -3.25
C ASN A 135 -8.25 5.84 -4.24
N LYS A 136 -7.53 6.80 -4.83
CA LYS A 136 -8.05 7.72 -5.85
C LYS A 136 -8.55 6.98 -7.09
N GLY A 137 -7.76 6.04 -7.62
CA GLY A 137 -8.17 5.23 -8.77
C GLY A 137 -9.46 4.44 -8.52
N ALA A 138 -9.61 3.87 -7.32
CA ALA A 138 -10.82 3.16 -6.93
C ALA A 138 -12.04 4.09 -6.86
N LYS A 139 -11.86 5.28 -6.26
CA LYS A 139 -12.91 6.30 -6.18
C LYS A 139 -13.33 6.83 -7.54
N GLU A 140 -12.39 7.04 -8.47
CA GLU A 140 -12.67 7.43 -9.86
C GLU A 140 -13.41 6.36 -10.68
N ALA A 141 -13.48 5.12 -10.18
CA ALA A 141 -14.28 4.03 -10.73
C ALA A 141 -15.62 3.82 -9.98
N ASP A 142 -16.01 4.79 -9.15
CA ASP A 142 -17.17 4.72 -8.26
C ASP A 142 -17.12 3.46 -7.37
N GLY A 143 -15.91 3.09 -6.92
CA GLY A 143 -15.65 1.99 -6.02
C GLY A 143 -15.29 2.45 -4.62
N ARG A 144 -15.45 1.54 -3.66
CA ARG A 144 -14.98 1.73 -2.28
C ARG A 144 -13.53 1.29 -2.19
N SER A 145 -12.76 1.85 -1.28
CA SER A 145 -11.38 1.41 -1.02
C SER A 145 -11.03 1.54 0.45
N ILE A 146 -10.11 0.69 0.89
CA ILE A 146 -9.66 0.56 2.28
C ILE A 146 -8.39 1.38 2.46
N ALA A 147 -8.29 2.05 3.61
CA ALA A 147 -7.07 2.70 4.07
C ALA A 147 -6.71 2.17 5.45
N LEU A 148 -5.58 1.47 5.56
CA LEU A 148 -5.02 1.02 6.82
C LEU A 148 -3.94 2.01 7.24
N GLY A 149 -4.33 3.11 7.89
CA GLY A 149 -3.43 4.13 8.40
C GLY A 149 -2.61 3.67 9.61
N ILE A 150 -1.57 4.42 9.95
CA ILE A 150 -0.79 4.23 11.17
C ILE A 150 -0.61 5.58 11.87
N SER A 151 -0.79 5.61 13.18
CA SER A 151 -0.59 6.83 13.97
C SER A 151 0.91 7.19 13.98
N LEU A 152 1.29 8.29 13.34
CA LEU A 152 2.64 8.86 13.39
C LEU A 152 2.60 10.27 13.98
N PRO A 153 3.69 10.74 14.62
CA PRO A 153 3.72 12.09 15.23
C PRO A 153 3.47 13.24 14.25
N PHE A 154 3.68 13.01 12.94
CA PHE A 154 3.67 14.05 11.91
C PHE A 154 2.67 13.80 10.77
N GLU A 155 2.02 12.64 10.73
CA GLU A 155 1.08 12.28 9.66
C GLU A 155 -0.35 12.46 10.16
N GLN A 156 -1.18 13.20 9.40
CA GLN A 156 -2.56 13.47 9.78
C GLN A 156 -3.51 12.55 9.00
N GLY A 157 -3.89 11.44 9.65
CA GLY A 157 -4.97 10.57 9.20
C GLY A 157 -4.72 9.89 7.85
N VAL A 158 -5.82 9.49 7.19
CA VAL A 158 -5.78 8.84 5.88
C VAL A 158 -6.28 9.79 4.79
N ASN A 159 -5.89 9.54 3.55
CA ASN A 159 -6.28 10.33 2.39
C ASN A 159 -7.80 10.35 2.17
N SER A 160 -8.30 11.44 1.58
CA SER A 160 -9.74 11.68 1.37
C SER A 160 -10.36 10.84 0.25
N PHE A 161 -9.58 10.00 -0.44
CA PHE A 161 -10.08 9.14 -1.51
C PHE A 161 -10.53 7.77 -0.99
N ALA A 162 -10.02 7.34 0.17
CA ALA A 162 -10.50 6.14 0.83
C ALA A 162 -11.95 6.30 1.30
N ASP A 163 -12.65 5.17 1.45
CA ASP A 163 -13.97 5.17 2.05
C ASP A 163 -13.83 5.40 3.56
N PRO A 164 -14.48 6.44 4.14
CA PRO A 164 -14.43 6.69 5.58
C PRO A 164 -14.87 5.49 6.44
N ALA A 165 -15.82 4.70 5.96
CA ALA A 165 -16.30 3.50 6.67
C ALA A 165 -15.31 2.33 6.64
N LEU A 166 -14.30 2.39 5.75
CA LEU A 166 -13.24 1.40 5.56
C LEU A 166 -11.85 2.01 5.83
N SER A 167 -11.80 3.06 6.63
CA SER A 167 -10.56 3.76 7.00
C SER A 167 -10.22 3.49 8.46
N PHE A 168 -9.05 2.90 8.69
CA PHE A 168 -8.57 2.43 9.98
C PHE A 168 -7.32 3.22 10.37
N GLU A 169 -7.14 3.44 11.67
CA GLU A 169 -5.91 4.02 12.22
C GLU A 169 -5.36 3.04 13.25
N PHE A 170 -4.24 2.42 12.92
CA PHE A 170 -3.55 1.50 13.81
C PHE A 170 -2.52 2.25 14.65
N HIS A 171 -2.31 1.81 15.88
CA HIS A 171 -1.15 2.22 16.67
C HIS A 171 -0.01 1.22 16.52
N TYR A 172 -0.33 -0.07 16.37
CA TYR A 172 0.67 -1.14 16.33
C TYR A 172 0.95 -1.61 14.90
N PHE A 173 2.18 -1.38 14.43
CA PHE A 173 2.62 -1.77 13.09
C PHE A 173 2.33 -3.24 12.74
N PHE A 174 2.55 -4.17 13.67
CA PHE A 174 2.35 -5.60 13.39
C PHE A 174 0.88 -5.97 13.15
N LEU A 175 -0.08 -5.25 13.75
CA LEU A 175 -1.51 -5.47 13.48
C LEU A 175 -1.91 -4.89 12.14
N ARG A 176 -1.38 -3.72 11.80
CA ARG A 176 -1.56 -3.14 10.46
C ARG A 176 -1.05 -4.07 9.36
N LYS A 177 0.16 -4.61 9.54
CA LYS A 177 0.79 -5.60 8.65
C LYS A 177 -0.04 -6.86 8.49
N PHE A 178 -0.53 -7.39 9.61
CA PHE A 178 -1.48 -8.51 9.61
C PHE A 178 -2.69 -8.21 8.71
N TYR A 179 -3.32 -7.04 8.85
CA TYR A 179 -4.51 -6.68 8.07
C TYR A 179 -4.24 -6.37 6.61
N PHE A 180 -3.01 -5.98 6.22
CA PHE A 180 -2.66 -5.94 4.81
C PHE A 180 -2.82 -7.33 4.18
N LEU A 181 -2.33 -8.38 4.85
CA LEU A 181 -2.27 -9.71 4.25
C LEU A 181 -3.50 -10.58 4.51
N TYR A 182 -4.25 -10.33 5.58
CA TYR A 182 -5.34 -11.21 6.02
C TYR A 182 -6.42 -11.42 4.94
N HIS A 183 -6.84 -10.35 4.26
CA HIS A 183 -7.81 -10.40 3.16
C HIS A 183 -7.19 -10.32 1.76
N ALA A 184 -5.87 -10.15 1.67
CA ALA A 184 -5.22 -9.98 0.37
C ALA A 184 -5.40 -11.21 -0.52
N LYS A 185 -5.55 -10.94 -1.82
CA LYS A 185 -5.55 -11.96 -2.88
C LYS A 185 -4.49 -11.72 -3.93
N ALA A 186 -3.99 -10.49 -3.99
CA ALA A 186 -2.84 -10.06 -4.76
C ALA A 186 -2.22 -8.83 -4.08
N ILE A 187 -0.91 -8.68 -4.25
CA ILE A 187 -0.14 -7.52 -3.78
C ILE A 187 0.49 -6.84 -4.99
N VAL A 188 0.37 -5.52 -5.08
CA VAL A 188 1.03 -4.70 -6.11
C VAL A 188 1.96 -3.72 -5.40
N VAL A 189 3.25 -3.81 -5.69
CA VAL A 189 4.31 -3.04 -5.05
C VAL A 189 4.89 -2.06 -6.05
N PHE A 190 4.50 -0.80 -5.92
CA PHE A 190 5.06 0.31 -6.67
C PHE A 190 6.40 0.78 -6.08
N PRO A 191 7.18 1.60 -6.81
CA PRO A 191 8.44 2.14 -6.32
C PRO A 191 8.29 2.84 -4.97
N GLY A 192 9.21 2.52 -4.05
CA GLY A 192 9.04 2.79 -2.63
C GLY A 192 10.32 2.86 -1.82
N GLY A 193 10.20 3.35 -0.58
CA GLY A 193 11.31 3.43 0.38
C GLY A 193 11.29 2.26 1.36
N PHE A 194 11.86 2.47 2.55
CA PHE A 194 11.98 1.42 3.58
C PHE A 194 10.65 0.79 3.99
N GLY A 195 9.58 1.57 4.18
CA GLY A 195 8.28 0.99 4.51
C GLY A 195 7.74 0.05 3.42
N THR A 196 8.00 0.37 2.15
CA THR A 196 7.63 -0.50 1.02
C THR A 196 8.48 -1.78 1.00
N MET A 197 9.77 -1.67 1.30
CA MET A 197 10.65 -2.84 1.37
C MET A 197 10.29 -3.75 2.54
N ASP A 198 9.95 -3.18 3.70
CA ASP A 198 9.50 -3.89 4.88
C ASP A 198 8.26 -4.77 4.56
N GLU A 199 7.22 -4.18 3.97
CA GLU A 199 6.02 -4.90 3.56
C GLU A 199 6.30 -5.94 2.45
N LEU A 200 7.17 -5.61 1.48
CA LEU A 200 7.55 -6.54 0.41
C LEU A 200 8.25 -7.78 0.97
N PHE A 201 9.32 -7.60 1.74
CA PHE A 201 10.10 -8.72 2.25
C PHE A 201 9.32 -9.52 3.29
N GLU A 202 8.47 -8.89 4.11
CA GLU A 202 7.57 -9.62 5.00
C GLU A 202 6.59 -10.50 4.20
N THR A 203 6.00 -9.96 3.13
CA THR A 203 5.12 -10.73 2.25
C THR A 203 5.84 -11.91 1.63
N LEU A 204 7.05 -11.70 1.08
CA LEU A 204 7.84 -12.76 0.45
C LEU A 204 8.26 -13.83 1.46
N THR A 205 8.70 -13.45 2.66
CA THR A 205 9.05 -14.41 3.72
C THR A 205 7.84 -15.23 4.16
N LEU A 206 6.66 -14.63 4.31
CA LEU A 206 5.43 -15.37 4.67
C LEU A 206 4.98 -16.32 3.55
N ALA A 207 5.16 -15.92 2.28
CA ALA A 207 4.88 -16.77 1.13
C ALA A 207 5.87 -17.95 1.06
N GLN A 208 7.17 -17.67 1.14
CA GLN A 208 8.26 -18.67 1.15
C GLN A 208 8.07 -19.72 2.25
N THR A 209 7.66 -19.28 3.45
CA THR A 209 7.49 -20.16 4.62
C THR A 209 6.11 -20.84 4.69
N ASN A 210 5.27 -20.69 3.66
CA ASN A 210 3.90 -21.21 3.59
C ASN A 210 3.02 -20.81 4.79
N LYS A 211 3.26 -19.62 5.35
CA LYS A 211 2.44 -19.04 6.42
C LYS A 211 1.22 -18.31 5.88
N LEU A 212 1.25 -17.94 4.60
CA LEU A 212 0.05 -17.56 3.87
C LEU A 212 -0.73 -18.83 3.51
N HIS A 213 -1.96 -18.95 4.00
CA HIS A 213 -2.84 -20.09 3.69
C HIS A 213 -3.20 -20.21 2.19
N LYS A 214 -2.82 -19.24 1.37
CA LYS A 214 -3.21 -19.10 -0.05
C LYS A 214 -1.96 -18.66 -0.80
N LYS A 215 -1.73 -19.18 -2.01
CA LYS A 215 -0.72 -18.60 -2.91
C LYS A 215 -1.07 -17.13 -3.12
N MET A 216 -0.16 -16.21 -2.84
CA MET A 216 -0.38 -14.77 -2.95
C MET A 216 0.51 -14.22 -4.08
N PRO A 217 -0.04 -13.90 -5.26
CA PRO A 217 0.75 -13.30 -6.32
C PRO A 217 1.19 -11.89 -5.90
N VAL A 218 2.48 -11.65 -6.05
CA VAL A 218 3.12 -10.36 -5.76
C VAL A 218 3.61 -9.77 -7.08
N PHE A 219 3.22 -8.54 -7.38
CA PHE A 219 3.59 -7.84 -8.60
C PHE A 219 4.45 -6.62 -8.26
N LEU A 220 5.69 -6.62 -8.71
CA LEU A 220 6.60 -5.49 -8.58
C LEU A 220 6.41 -4.57 -9.79
N TYR A 221 5.69 -3.46 -9.61
CA TYR A 221 5.40 -2.52 -10.68
C TYR A 221 6.55 -1.51 -10.83
N GLY A 222 7.02 -1.32 -12.05
CA GLY A 222 8.07 -0.37 -12.40
C GLY A 222 9.43 -1.05 -12.55
N LYS A 223 9.62 -1.73 -13.68
CA LYS A 223 10.81 -2.53 -14.00
C LYS A 223 12.12 -1.75 -13.81
N GLU A 224 12.17 -0.52 -14.33
CA GLU A 224 13.32 0.39 -14.21
C GLU A 224 13.76 0.60 -12.75
N PHE A 225 12.80 0.73 -11.82
CA PHE A 225 13.09 0.92 -10.41
C PHE A 225 13.60 -0.37 -9.76
N TRP A 226 12.90 -1.49 -9.98
CA TRP A 226 13.21 -2.75 -9.29
C TRP A 226 14.53 -3.37 -9.77
N GLU A 227 14.76 -3.43 -11.08
CA GLU A 227 16.02 -3.94 -11.65
C GLU A 227 17.21 -3.03 -11.32
N GLY A 228 16.97 -1.72 -11.17
CA GLY A 228 17.98 -0.76 -10.74
C GLY A 228 18.29 -0.80 -9.24
N LEU A 229 17.38 -1.33 -8.41
CA LEU A 229 17.52 -1.34 -6.95
C LEU A 229 18.03 -2.67 -6.41
N ILE A 230 17.46 -3.80 -6.84
CA ILE A 230 17.72 -5.13 -6.28
C ILE A 230 17.97 -6.13 -7.40
N GLN A 231 19.19 -6.69 -7.43
CA GLN A 231 19.50 -7.85 -8.24
C GLN A 231 19.11 -9.12 -7.46
N PHE A 232 17.87 -9.57 -7.62
CA PHE A 232 17.34 -10.71 -6.85
C PHE A 232 18.12 -12.02 -7.10
N ASP A 233 18.72 -12.19 -8.27
CA ASP A 233 19.57 -13.36 -8.57
C ASP A 233 20.77 -13.49 -7.63
N HIS A 234 21.29 -12.38 -7.11
CA HIS A 234 22.37 -12.44 -6.13
C HIS A 234 21.93 -13.19 -4.85
N PHE A 235 20.65 -13.17 -4.47
CA PHE A 235 20.20 -13.96 -3.31
C PHE A 235 20.39 -15.46 -3.56
N LEU A 236 20.25 -15.93 -4.80
CA LEU A 236 20.55 -17.31 -5.19
C LEU A 236 22.05 -17.57 -5.20
N GLU A 237 22.84 -16.65 -5.77
CA GLU A 237 24.30 -16.78 -5.84
C GLU A 237 24.93 -16.88 -4.43
N TRP A 238 24.42 -16.11 -3.48
CA TRP A 238 24.83 -16.16 -2.07
C TRP A 238 24.24 -17.34 -1.31
N GLY A 239 23.33 -18.12 -1.92
CA GLY A 239 22.70 -19.30 -1.31
C GLY A 239 21.75 -18.96 -0.16
N VAL A 240 21.17 -17.75 -0.14
CA VAL A 240 20.27 -17.30 0.94
C VAL A 240 18.79 -17.51 0.65
N ILE A 241 18.44 -17.87 -0.60
CA ILE A 241 17.10 -18.32 -1.01
C ILE A 241 17.21 -19.55 -1.93
N SER A 242 16.10 -20.23 -2.16
CA SER A 242 15.99 -21.36 -3.10
C SER A 242 15.61 -20.87 -4.50
N PRO A 243 15.94 -21.61 -5.59
CA PRO A 243 15.59 -21.20 -6.97
C PRO A 243 14.12 -20.85 -7.18
N GLY A 244 13.20 -21.60 -6.58
CA GLY A 244 11.75 -21.34 -6.69
C GLY A 244 11.25 -20.11 -5.93
N ASP A 245 12.09 -19.48 -5.09
CA ASP A 245 11.69 -18.27 -4.34
C ASP A 245 11.60 -17.04 -5.26
N LEU A 246 12.28 -17.06 -6.41
CA LEU A 246 12.13 -16.04 -7.44
C LEU A 246 10.77 -16.10 -8.17
N ASP A 247 10.08 -17.24 -8.09
CA ASP A 247 8.72 -17.39 -8.65
C ASP A 247 7.64 -16.77 -7.75
N LEU A 248 8.01 -16.28 -6.55
CA LEU A 248 7.08 -15.66 -5.60
C LEU A 248 6.58 -14.29 -6.06
N PHE A 249 7.25 -13.65 -7.00
CA PHE A 249 6.87 -12.34 -7.53
C PHE A 249 7.08 -12.23 -9.04
N GLN A 250 6.43 -11.25 -9.65
CA GLN A 250 6.56 -10.92 -11.06
C GLN A 250 6.82 -9.43 -11.24
N ILE A 251 7.78 -9.07 -12.09
CA ILE A 251 8.07 -7.67 -12.41
C ILE A 251 7.20 -7.26 -13.61
N VAL A 252 6.43 -6.18 -13.44
CA VAL A 252 5.54 -5.63 -14.47
C VAL A 252 5.85 -4.15 -14.69
N ASN A 253 5.63 -3.63 -15.90
CA ASN A 253 6.06 -2.27 -16.24
C ASN A 253 5.02 -1.39 -16.94
N ASN A 254 3.86 -1.93 -17.28
CA ASN A 254 2.78 -1.17 -17.90
C ASN A 254 1.43 -1.56 -17.29
N VAL A 255 0.49 -0.61 -17.31
CA VAL A 255 -0.79 -0.75 -16.62
C VAL A 255 -1.62 -1.89 -17.18
N ASP A 256 -1.66 -2.04 -18.51
CA ASP A 256 -2.50 -3.06 -19.17
C ASP A 256 -2.00 -4.48 -18.92
N ASP A 257 -0.68 -4.68 -18.98
CA ASP A 257 -0.03 -5.95 -18.67
C ASP A 257 -0.20 -6.30 -17.19
N ALA A 258 0.07 -5.35 -16.28
CA ALA A 258 -0.17 -5.55 -14.85
C ALA A 258 -1.63 -5.92 -14.57
N PHE A 259 -2.58 -5.20 -15.17
CA PHE A 259 -4.01 -5.52 -15.07
C PHE A 259 -4.31 -6.93 -15.57
N THR A 260 -3.80 -7.31 -16.75
CA THR A 260 -4.02 -8.64 -17.34
C THR A 260 -3.45 -9.74 -16.45
N GLN A 261 -2.21 -9.60 -15.99
CA GLN A 261 -1.58 -10.60 -15.13
C GLN A 261 -2.28 -10.74 -13.77
N ILE A 262 -2.62 -9.62 -13.12
CA ILE A 262 -3.34 -9.63 -11.85
C ILE A 262 -4.70 -10.31 -11.99
N THR A 263 -5.52 -9.89 -12.97
CA THR A 263 -6.86 -10.45 -13.15
C THR A 263 -6.83 -11.92 -13.59
N SER A 264 -5.82 -12.32 -14.37
CA SER A 264 -5.61 -13.72 -14.73
C SER A 264 -5.23 -14.57 -13.52
N ALA A 265 -4.33 -14.10 -12.66
CA ALA A 265 -3.93 -14.79 -11.44
C ALA A 265 -5.04 -14.90 -10.39
N LEU A 266 -5.96 -13.92 -10.37
CA LEU A 266 -7.14 -13.94 -9.49
C LEU A 266 -8.27 -14.83 -10.04
N SER A 267 -8.40 -14.94 -11.37
CA SER A 267 -9.40 -15.79 -12.02
C SER A 267 -8.98 -17.27 -12.06
N SER A 268 -7.71 -17.57 -12.29
CA SER A 268 -7.22 -18.96 -12.45
C SER A 268 -7.38 -19.81 -11.18
N LYS A 269 -7.21 -19.19 -10.00
CA LYS A 269 -7.40 -19.86 -8.70
C LYS A 269 -8.83 -20.33 -8.43
N GLN A 270 -9.81 -19.93 -9.26
CA GLN A 270 -11.18 -20.41 -9.15
C GLN A 270 -11.35 -21.83 -9.69
N ASN A 271 -10.47 -22.26 -10.60
CA ASN A 271 -10.58 -23.58 -11.22
C ASN A 271 -9.92 -24.69 -10.39
N ASP A 272 -8.99 -24.35 -9.49
CA ASP A 272 -8.29 -25.31 -8.63
C ASP A 272 -9.05 -25.60 -7.31
N ALA A 273 -10.13 -24.87 -7.03
CA ALA A 273 -10.94 -24.98 -5.81
C ALA A 273 -12.33 -25.62 -6.04
N LYS A 274 -12.59 -26.14 -7.24
CA LYS A 274 -13.75 -26.99 -7.58
C LYS A 274 -13.29 -28.43 -7.79
#